data_AF-N6W9I6-F1
#
_entry.id   AF-N6W9I6-F1
#
_cell.length_a   1.000
_cell.length_b   1.000
_cell.length_c   1.000
_cell.angle_alpha   90.00
_cell.angle_beta   90.00
_cell.angle_gamma   90.00
#
_symmetry.space_group_name_H-M   'P 1'
#
loop_
_entity.id
_entity.type
_entity.pdbx_description
1 polymer ?
#
loop_
_entity_poly.entity_id
_entity_poly.type
_entity_poly.pdbx_seq_one_letter_code
_entity_poly.pdbx_strand_id
1 'polypeptide(L)'
;MSRLGANPTENTKAKMRHFADLYLGGPDEVRSDAAACYRALYPKSAHHSSRGHGSEYLNHPYTQAYIKEKMEAMTEECDITVKYILTTITDTIERCRQAKPVLDRKGDPVLVETEDGEMKPAYTFDANNVLRGADMLAKYKGMYAEKVELTGKDGGPIEMKDISDNELARRVAFMLTKAAKSSERS
;
A
#
# COMPACT_ATOMS: atom_id res chain seq x y z
N MET A 1 -0.46 22.89 12.38
CA MET A 1 -1.31 22.58 13.55
C MET A 1 -2.68 22.19 13.05
N SER A 2 -3.20 21.03 13.46
CA SER A 2 -4.55 20.56 13.12
C SER A 2 -5.60 21.54 13.66
N ARG A 3 -6.56 21.93 12.83
CA ARG A 3 -7.66 22.84 13.17
C ARG A 3 -8.72 22.18 14.04
N LEU A 4 -8.78 20.84 14.04
CA LEU A 4 -9.77 20.05 14.78
C LEU A 4 -9.42 19.89 16.28
N GLY A 5 -8.18 20.21 16.68
CA GLY A 5 -7.69 19.95 18.04
C GLY A 5 -7.56 18.45 18.34
N ALA A 6 -7.03 18.07 19.51
CA ALA A 6 -6.90 16.65 19.88
C ALA A 6 -8.23 16.03 20.37
N ASN A 7 -9.12 16.86 20.93
CA ASN A 7 -10.38 16.46 21.53
C ASN A 7 -11.54 17.21 20.84
N PRO A 8 -12.10 16.65 19.76
CA PRO A 8 -13.22 17.26 19.05
C PRO A 8 -14.50 17.26 19.88
N THR A 9 -15.38 18.24 19.63
CA THR A 9 -16.73 18.30 20.23
C THR A 9 -17.60 17.13 19.76
N GLU A 10 -18.68 16.81 20.48
CA GLU A 10 -19.56 15.69 20.10
C GLU A 10 -20.17 15.83 18.71
N ASN A 11 -20.54 17.05 18.30
CA ASN A 11 -21.01 17.32 16.94
C ASN A 11 -19.92 17.00 15.90
N THR A 12 -18.68 17.40 16.17
CA THR A 12 -17.54 17.10 15.28
C THR A 12 -17.27 15.59 15.23
N LYS A 13 -17.30 14.90 16.37
CA LYS A 13 -17.17 13.43 16.42
C LYS A 13 -18.24 12.73 15.59
N ALA A 14 -19.50 13.17 15.66
CA ALA A 14 -20.57 12.60 14.85
C ALA A 14 -20.29 12.71 13.34
N LYS A 15 -19.77 13.86 12.89
CA LYS A 15 -19.37 14.05 11.49
C LYS A 15 -18.16 13.21 11.10
N MET A 16 -17.20 13.03 12.01
CA MET A 16 -16.03 12.17 11.79
C MET A 16 -16.41 10.69 11.70
N ARG A 17 -17.41 10.23 12.47
CA ARG A 17 -17.97 8.88 12.35
C ARG A 17 -18.65 8.70 10.99
N HIS A 18 -19.51 9.64 10.59
CA HIS A 18 -20.15 9.59 9.27
C HIS A 18 -19.12 9.64 8.12
N PHE A 19 -18.04 10.41 8.28
CA PHE A 19 -16.92 10.44 7.35
C PHE A 19 -16.27 9.07 7.22
N ALA A 20 -15.96 8.42 8.35
CA ALA A 20 -15.36 7.10 8.38
C ALA A 20 -16.26 6.02 7.78
N ASP A 21 -17.57 6.07 8.06
CA ASP A 21 -18.53 5.12 7.48
C ASP A 21 -18.58 5.25 5.94
N LEU A 22 -18.58 6.48 5.41
CA LEU A 22 -18.47 6.73 3.97
C LEU A 22 -17.14 6.25 3.39
N TYR A 23 -16.04 6.43 4.13
CA TYR A 23 -14.71 6.04 3.68
C TYR A 23 -14.56 4.52 3.58
N LEU A 24 -15.12 3.77 4.54
CA LEU A 24 -15.03 2.31 4.60
C LEU A 24 -16.03 1.62 3.67
N GLY A 25 -17.27 2.11 3.60
CA GLY A 25 -18.37 1.39 2.94
C GLY A 25 -19.38 2.27 2.22
N GLY A 26 -19.01 3.52 1.90
CA GLY A 26 -19.85 4.40 1.09
C GLY A 26 -19.98 3.92 -0.37
N PRO A 27 -20.74 4.67 -1.19
CA PRO A 27 -20.82 4.42 -2.63
C PRO A 27 -19.45 4.40 -3.31
N ASP A 28 -19.34 3.70 -4.43
CA ASP A 28 -18.08 3.51 -5.15
C ASP A 28 -17.41 4.83 -5.57
N GLU A 29 -18.20 5.88 -5.81
CA GLU A 29 -17.71 7.21 -6.18
C GLU A 29 -17.09 7.99 -5.00
N VAL A 30 -17.25 7.49 -3.78
CA VAL A 30 -16.92 8.20 -2.54
C VAL A 30 -15.98 7.38 -1.64
N ARG A 31 -16.18 6.06 -1.56
CA ARG A 31 -15.40 5.18 -0.67
C ARG A 31 -13.91 5.27 -0.98
N SER A 32 -13.09 5.16 0.07
CA SER A 32 -11.63 5.26 -0.01
C SER A 32 -11.06 6.57 -0.60
N ASP A 33 -11.88 7.56 -0.95
CA ASP A 33 -11.45 8.91 -1.31
C ASP A 33 -11.84 9.91 -0.21
N ALA A 34 -10.83 10.34 0.55
CA ALA A 34 -11.00 11.27 1.66
C ALA A 34 -11.60 12.62 1.24
N ALA A 35 -11.28 13.12 0.04
CA ALA A 35 -11.82 14.39 -0.46
C ALA A 35 -13.27 14.23 -0.94
N ALA A 36 -13.62 13.09 -1.53
CA ALA A 36 -15.00 12.78 -1.88
C ALA A 36 -15.87 12.58 -0.63
N CYS A 37 -15.40 11.83 0.36
CA CYS A 37 -16.06 11.64 1.65
C CYS A 37 -16.34 12.98 2.35
N TYR A 38 -15.35 13.88 2.36
CA TYR A 38 -15.52 15.21 2.95
C TYR A 38 -16.56 16.06 2.21
N ARG A 39 -16.58 16.01 0.87
CA ARG A 39 -17.59 16.73 0.07
C ARG A 39 -18.99 16.18 0.24
N ALA A 40 -19.14 14.87 0.42
CA ALA A 40 -20.44 14.26 0.72
C ALA A 40 -21.03 14.78 2.04
N LEU A 41 -20.18 14.98 3.05
CA LEU A 41 -20.53 15.61 4.33
C LEU A 41 -20.77 17.12 4.23
N TYR A 42 -19.99 17.80 3.39
CA TYR A 42 -20.01 19.26 3.23
C TYR A 42 -20.15 19.63 1.74
N PRO A 43 -21.36 19.55 1.17
CA PRO A 43 -21.57 19.74 -0.28
C PRO A 43 -21.18 21.13 -0.80
N LYS A 44 -21.17 22.14 0.09
CA LYS A 44 -20.80 23.53 -0.24
C LYS A 44 -19.29 23.80 -0.17
N SER A 45 -18.48 22.80 0.19
CA SER A 45 -17.02 22.98 0.32
C SER A 45 -16.33 23.09 -1.05
N ALA A 46 -15.33 23.96 -1.15
CA ALA A 46 -14.55 24.10 -2.38
C ALA A 46 -13.67 22.86 -2.60
N HIS A 47 -13.50 22.43 -3.86
CA HIS A 47 -12.76 21.22 -4.20
C HIS A 47 -11.32 21.21 -3.66
N HIS A 48 -10.59 22.32 -3.81
CA HIS A 48 -9.20 22.42 -3.32
C HIS A 48 -9.12 22.33 -1.78
N SER A 49 -10.11 22.87 -1.06
CA SER A 49 -10.17 22.82 0.41
C SER A 49 -10.54 21.44 0.94
N SER A 50 -11.31 20.67 0.16
CA SER A 50 -11.81 19.34 0.53
C SER A 50 -10.68 18.31 0.65
N ARG A 51 -9.62 18.44 -0.16
CA ARG A 51 -8.44 17.56 -0.06
C ARG A 51 -7.72 17.73 1.28
N GLY A 52 -7.46 18.97 1.66
CA GLY A 52 -6.80 19.28 2.94
C GLY A 52 -7.63 18.81 4.12
N HIS A 53 -8.93 19.16 4.14
CA HIS A 53 -9.81 18.78 5.23
C HIS A 53 -10.15 17.29 5.28
N GLY A 54 -10.30 16.63 4.13
CA GLY A 54 -10.48 15.18 4.05
C GLY A 54 -9.27 14.44 4.62
N SER A 55 -8.06 14.84 4.22
CA SER A 55 -6.83 14.29 4.80
C SER A 55 -6.73 14.55 6.30
N GLU A 56 -7.09 15.75 6.75
CA GLU A 56 -7.12 16.10 8.17
C GLU A 56 -8.10 15.24 8.97
N TYR A 57 -9.31 14.99 8.45
CA TYR A 57 -10.32 14.12 9.05
C TYR A 57 -9.84 12.67 9.11
N LEU A 58 -9.29 12.16 8.01
CA LEU A 58 -8.80 10.79 7.91
C LEU A 58 -7.67 10.56 8.92
N ASN A 59 -6.68 11.45 8.99
CA ASN A 59 -5.52 11.27 9.86
C ASN A 59 -5.77 11.63 11.34
N HIS A 60 -6.96 12.10 11.69
CA HIS A 60 -7.27 12.49 13.06
C HIS A 60 -7.35 11.26 13.99
N PRO A 61 -6.76 11.30 15.20
CA PRO A 61 -6.73 10.15 16.12
C PRO A 61 -8.11 9.54 16.41
N TYR A 62 -9.13 10.39 16.61
CA TYR A 62 -10.51 9.93 16.81
C TYR A 62 -11.07 9.13 15.62
N THR A 63 -10.89 9.63 14.39
CA THR A 63 -11.36 8.93 13.18
C THR A 63 -10.61 7.62 12.99
N GLN A 64 -9.29 7.62 13.20
CA GLN A 64 -8.46 6.42 13.11
C GLN A 64 -8.86 5.36 14.14
N ALA A 65 -9.13 5.76 15.39
CA ALA A 65 -9.63 4.85 16.41
C ALA A 65 -10.98 4.22 16.03
N TYR A 66 -11.90 5.03 15.50
CA TYR A 66 -13.21 4.54 15.06
C TYR A 66 -13.12 3.63 13.83
N ILE A 67 -12.27 3.96 12.84
CA ILE A 67 -12.01 3.10 11.69
C ILE A 67 -11.45 1.75 12.16
N LYS A 68 -10.47 1.78 13.06
CA LYS A 68 -9.86 0.58 13.62
C LYS A 68 -10.90 -0.30 14.32
N GLU A 69 -11.71 0.28 15.20
CA GLU A 69 -12.80 -0.43 15.89
C GLU A 69 -13.77 -1.10 14.90
N LYS A 70 -14.17 -0.38 13.84
CA LYS A 70 -15.04 -0.92 12.78
C LYS A 70 -14.39 -2.05 11.99
N MET A 71 -13.12 -1.91 11.64
CA MET A 71 -12.36 -2.95 10.94
C MET A 71 -12.17 -4.19 11.82
N GLU A 72 -11.90 -4.01 13.11
CA GLU A 72 -11.77 -5.10 14.08
C GLU A 72 -13.11 -5.85 14.24
N ALA A 73 -14.22 -5.14 14.44
CA ALA A 73 -15.55 -5.74 14.51
C ALA A 73 -15.92 -6.51 13.23
N MET A 74 -15.62 -5.96 12.06
CA MET A 74 -15.82 -6.64 10.77
C MET A 74 -14.94 -7.88 10.62
N THR A 75 -13.69 -7.81 11.12
CA THR A 75 -12.75 -8.94 11.08
C THR A 75 -13.21 -10.07 12.00
N GLU A 76 -13.71 -9.73 13.18
CA GLU A 76 -14.31 -10.68 14.13
C GLU A 76 -15.58 -11.32 13.55
N GLU A 77 -16.45 -10.55 12.89
CA GLU A 77 -17.66 -11.07 12.25
C GLU A 77 -17.33 -12.00 11.07
N CYS A 78 -16.35 -11.65 10.24
CA CYS A 78 -16.02 -12.43 9.05
C CYS A 78 -15.10 -13.65 9.33
N ASP A 79 -14.57 -13.80 10.55
CA ASP A 79 -13.57 -14.81 10.95
C ASP A 79 -12.39 -14.96 9.94
N ILE A 80 -12.01 -13.84 9.31
CA ILE A 80 -10.94 -13.82 8.31
C ILE A 80 -9.60 -13.74 9.06
N THR A 81 -9.03 -14.90 9.36
CA THR A 81 -7.70 -14.98 9.95
C THR A 81 -6.61 -14.88 8.88
N VAL A 82 -5.42 -14.40 9.27
CA VAL A 82 -4.22 -14.44 8.39
C VAL A 82 -3.94 -15.85 7.89
N LYS A 83 -4.12 -16.86 8.76
CA LYS A 83 -3.97 -18.26 8.39
C LYS A 83 -4.96 -18.66 7.30
N TYR A 84 -6.24 -18.30 7.45
CA TYR A 84 -7.26 -18.58 6.45
C TYR A 84 -6.90 -18.00 5.08
N ILE A 85 -6.46 -16.74 5.03
CA ILE A 85 -6.04 -16.09 3.77
C ILE A 85 -4.85 -16.84 3.14
N LEU A 86 -3.79 -17.09 3.91
CA LEU A 86 -2.57 -17.72 3.40
C LEU A 86 -2.82 -19.16 2.92
N THR A 87 -3.62 -19.93 3.65
CA THR A 87 -4.04 -21.28 3.24
C THR A 87 -4.87 -21.20 1.97
N THR A 88 -5.82 -20.28 1.87
CA THR A 88 -6.67 -20.10 0.68
C THR A 88 -5.83 -19.76 -0.56
N ILE A 89 -4.87 -18.84 -0.44
CA ILE A 89 -3.97 -18.48 -1.55
C ILE A 89 -3.12 -19.70 -1.96
N THR A 90 -2.54 -20.40 -0.99
CA THR A 90 -1.69 -21.58 -1.25
C THR A 90 -2.48 -22.69 -1.93
N ASP A 91 -3.66 -23.04 -1.40
CA ASP A 91 -4.54 -24.07 -1.97
C ASP A 91 -4.99 -23.69 -3.39
N THR A 92 -5.26 -22.41 -3.63
CA THR A 92 -5.63 -21.92 -4.96
C THR A 92 -4.47 -22.04 -5.93
N ILE A 93 -3.25 -21.66 -5.52
CA ILE A 93 -2.04 -21.85 -6.33
C ILE A 93 -1.88 -23.33 -6.70
N GLU A 94 -1.97 -24.23 -5.73
CA GLU A 94 -1.79 -25.66 -5.97
C GLU A 94 -2.86 -26.21 -6.93
N ARG A 95 -4.12 -25.77 -6.83
CA ARG A 95 -5.16 -26.10 -7.81
C ARG A 95 -4.87 -25.55 -9.20
N CYS A 96 -4.40 -24.32 -9.30
CA CYS A 96 -4.05 -23.68 -10.58
C CYS A 96 -2.80 -24.29 -11.23
N ARG A 97 -1.91 -24.94 -10.46
CA ARG A 97 -0.74 -25.68 -10.95
C ARG A 97 -1.10 -27.03 -11.55
N GLN A 98 -2.29 -27.57 -11.27
CA GLN A 98 -2.72 -28.84 -11.82
C GLN A 98 -2.79 -28.78 -13.35
N ALA A 99 -2.32 -29.84 -14.00
CA ALA A 99 -2.34 -29.96 -15.45
C ALA A 99 -3.80 -30.03 -15.94
N LYS A 100 -4.13 -29.15 -16.90
CA LYS A 100 -5.42 -29.11 -17.61
C LYS A 100 -5.18 -29.15 -19.12
N PRO A 101 -6.08 -29.73 -19.92
CA PRO A 101 -5.91 -29.76 -21.36
C PRO A 101 -5.93 -28.35 -21.94
N VAL A 102 -5.10 -28.12 -22.95
CA VAL A 102 -5.16 -26.93 -23.80
C VAL A 102 -6.37 -27.10 -24.71
N LEU A 103 -7.29 -26.15 -24.66
CA LEU A 103 -8.51 -26.17 -25.48
C LEU A 103 -8.37 -25.22 -26.66
N ASP A 104 -8.96 -25.59 -27.79
CA ASP A 104 -9.11 -24.73 -28.95
C ASP A 104 -10.26 -23.71 -28.76
N ARG A 105 -10.56 -22.93 -29.80
CA ARG A 105 -11.64 -21.92 -29.76
C ARG A 105 -13.04 -22.54 -29.62
N LYS A 106 -13.22 -23.81 -29.97
CA LYS A 106 -14.49 -24.55 -29.88
C LYS A 106 -14.64 -25.28 -28.55
N GLY A 107 -13.57 -25.32 -27.74
CA GLY A 107 -13.52 -26.02 -26.46
C GLY A 107 -13.00 -27.46 -26.57
N ASP A 108 -12.50 -27.86 -27.74
CA ASP A 108 -11.95 -29.19 -27.98
C ASP A 108 -10.46 -29.25 -27.58
N PRO A 109 -9.96 -30.35 -27.01
CA PRO A 109 -8.55 -30.48 -26.65
C PRO A 109 -7.63 -30.41 -27.87
N VAL A 110 -6.60 -29.57 -27.80
CA VAL A 110 -5.52 -29.53 -28.78
C VAL A 110 -4.67 -30.78 -28.62
N LEU A 111 -4.49 -31.55 -29.70
CA LEU A 111 -3.68 -32.76 -29.71
C LEU A 111 -2.25 -32.47 -30.20
N VAL A 112 -1.28 -33.17 -29.63
CA VAL A 112 0.14 -33.15 -30.04
C VAL A 112 0.63 -34.59 -30.22
N GLU A 113 1.52 -34.79 -31.18
CA GLU A 113 2.17 -36.08 -31.43
C GLU A 113 3.27 -36.31 -30.38
N THR A 114 3.23 -37.46 -29.69
CA THR A 114 4.28 -37.87 -28.74
C THR A 114 5.46 -38.50 -29.47
N GLU A 115 6.56 -38.72 -28.74
CA GLU A 115 7.76 -39.40 -29.27
C GLU A 115 7.46 -40.79 -29.84
N ASP A 116 6.43 -41.45 -29.32
CA ASP A 116 5.94 -42.77 -29.79
C ASP A 116 4.99 -42.70 -31.00
N GLY A 117 4.73 -41.51 -31.54
CA GLY A 117 3.79 -41.29 -32.66
C GLY A 117 2.31 -41.31 -32.26
N GLU A 118 2.00 -41.30 -30.96
CA GLU A 118 0.61 -41.26 -30.47
C GLU A 118 0.11 -39.81 -30.35
N MET A 119 -1.13 -39.54 -30.76
CA MET A 119 -1.76 -38.22 -30.59
C MET A 119 -2.40 -38.12 -29.20
N LYS A 120 -1.86 -37.27 -28.33
CA LYS A 120 -2.38 -37.02 -26.97
C LYS A 120 -2.72 -35.54 -26.76
N PRO A 121 -3.67 -35.19 -25.86
CA PRO A 121 -3.93 -33.80 -25.54
C PRO A 121 -2.69 -33.09 -25.02
N ALA A 122 -2.46 -31.87 -25.50
CA ALA A 122 -1.51 -30.95 -24.89
C ALA A 122 -2.06 -30.49 -23.54
N TYR A 123 -1.20 -30.46 -22.53
CA TYR A 123 -1.54 -30.00 -21.19
C TYR A 123 -0.82 -28.69 -20.86
N THR A 124 -1.49 -27.87 -20.07
CA THR A 124 -0.95 -26.62 -19.52
C THR A 124 -1.42 -26.48 -18.07
N PHE A 125 -1.00 -25.43 -17.39
CA PHE A 125 -1.51 -25.04 -16.08
C PHE A 125 -1.82 -23.54 -16.08
N ASP A 126 -2.54 -23.04 -15.10
CA ASP A 126 -2.91 -21.62 -15.04
C ASP A 126 -1.76 -20.77 -14.48
N ALA A 127 -0.73 -20.58 -15.31
CA ALA A 127 0.48 -19.84 -14.93
C ALA A 127 0.18 -18.43 -14.41
N ASN A 128 -0.81 -17.73 -14.97
CA ASN A 128 -1.15 -16.37 -14.57
C ASN A 128 -1.65 -16.31 -13.12
N ASN A 129 -2.59 -17.18 -12.75
CA ASN A 129 -3.13 -17.19 -11.39
C ASN A 129 -2.12 -17.75 -10.38
N VAL A 130 -1.29 -18.71 -10.78
CA VAL A 130 -0.16 -19.19 -9.98
C VAL A 130 0.83 -18.06 -9.67
N LEU A 131 1.26 -17.31 -10.69
CA LEU A 131 2.21 -16.20 -10.53
C LEU A 131 1.64 -15.06 -9.69
N ARG A 132 0.35 -14.72 -9.85
CA ARG A 132 -0.33 -13.73 -8.99
C ARG A 132 -0.37 -14.15 -7.53
N GLY A 133 -0.74 -15.41 -7.26
CA GLY A 133 -0.73 -15.94 -5.91
C GLY A 133 0.67 -15.88 -5.28
N ALA A 134 1.70 -16.27 -6.05
CA ALA A 134 3.09 -16.19 -5.60
C ALA A 134 3.53 -14.75 -5.29
N ASP A 135 3.16 -13.78 -6.13
CA ASP A 135 3.42 -12.34 -5.92
C ASP A 135 2.75 -11.83 -4.63
N MET A 136 1.51 -12.22 -4.35
CA MET A 136 0.82 -11.85 -3.11
C MET A 136 1.54 -12.41 -1.87
N LEU A 137 2.00 -13.66 -1.92
CA LEU A 137 2.77 -14.26 -0.82
C LEU A 137 4.15 -13.60 -0.65
N ALA A 138 4.82 -13.26 -1.75
CA ALA A 138 6.11 -12.57 -1.72
C ALA A 138 5.98 -11.14 -1.11
N LYS A 139 4.91 -10.40 -1.44
CA LYS A 139 4.56 -9.12 -0.82
C LYS A 139 4.32 -9.26 0.68
N TYR A 140 3.50 -10.23 1.08
CA TYR A 140 3.24 -10.49 2.51
C TYR A 140 4.51 -10.84 3.29
N LYS A 141 5.47 -11.52 2.65
CA LYS A 141 6.78 -11.83 3.25
C LYS A 141 7.80 -10.70 3.17
N GLY A 142 7.46 -9.56 2.58
CA GLY A 142 8.38 -8.42 2.44
C GLY A 142 9.57 -8.69 1.51
N MET A 143 9.42 -9.57 0.52
CA MET A 143 10.49 -9.90 -0.42
C MET A 143 10.76 -8.79 -1.44
N TYR A 144 9.82 -7.86 -1.63
CA TYR A 144 9.99 -6.72 -2.50
C TYR A 144 10.59 -5.54 -1.73
N ALA A 145 11.59 -4.88 -2.31
CA ALA A 145 12.07 -3.61 -1.81
C ALA A 145 11.01 -2.53 -2.11
N GLU A 146 10.56 -1.81 -1.08
CA GLU A 146 9.69 -0.66 -1.28
C GLU A 146 10.49 0.53 -1.84
N LYS A 147 9.88 1.25 -2.79
CA LYS A 147 10.46 2.49 -3.32
C LYS A 147 10.44 3.54 -2.21
N VAL A 148 11.63 3.94 -1.75
CA VAL A 148 11.78 5.07 -0.82
C VAL A 148 11.82 6.36 -1.63
N GLU A 149 10.80 7.21 -1.47
CA GLU A 149 10.81 8.55 -2.04
C GLU A 149 11.63 9.48 -1.13
N LEU A 150 12.82 9.87 -1.59
CA LEU A 150 13.64 10.88 -0.92
C LEU A 150 13.08 12.26 -1.28
N THR A 151 12.44 12.92 -0.33
CA THR A 151 11.97 14.30 -0.46
C THR A 151 12.76 15.23 0.47
N GLY A 152 12.79 16.51 0.13
CA GLY A 152 13.31 17.56 1.01
C GLY A 152 12.38 17.79 2.21
N LYS A 153 12.75 18.75 3.06
CA LYS A 153 11.92 19.14 4.21
C LYS A 153 10.49 19.47 3.74
N ASP A 154 9.49 18.95 4.46
CA ASP A 154 8.06 19.16 4.17
C ASP A 154 7.61 18.66 2.77
N GLY A 155 8.29 17.65 2.21
CA GLY A 155 7.94 17.07 0.90
C GLY A 155 8.37 17.94 -0.29
N GLY A 156 9.15 19.00 -0.04
CA GLY A 156 9.67 19.89 -1.07
C GLY A 156 10.76 19.24 -1.92
N PRO A 157 11.19 19.93 -3.00
CA PRO A 157 12.36 19.53 -3.78
C PRO A 157 13.59 19.32 -2.89
N ILE A 158 14.45 18.37 -3.25
CA ILE A 158 15.72 18.20 -2.56
C ILE A 158 16.53 19.49 -2.76
N GLU A 159 16.74 20.22 -1.67
CA GLU A 159 17.63 21.38 -1.68
C GLU A 159 19.07 20.87 -1.82
N MET A 160 19.61 20.98 -3.03
CA MET A 160 21.04 20.86 -3.27
C MET A 160 21.68 22.10 -2.65
N LYS A 161 22.27 21.96 -1.47
CA LYS A 161 23.02 23.04 -0.87
C LYS A 161 24.39 23.10 -1.54
N ASP A 162 24.56 24.04 -2.47
CA ASP A 162 25.88 24.35 -3.03
C ASP A 162 26.79 24.75 -1.87
N ILE A 163 27.75 23.89 -1.58
CA ILE A 163 28.75 24.15 -0.55
C ILE A 163 29.75 25.11 -1.18
N SER A 164 29.82 26.34 -0.67
CA SER A 164 30.87 27.28 -1.11
C SER A 164 32.27 26.68 -0.88
N ASP A 165 33.23 26.98 -1.76
CA ASP A 165 34.62 26.50 -1.65
C ASP A 165 35.23 26.73 -0.25
N ASN A 166 34.88 27.84 0.39
CA ASN A 166 35.32 28.16 1.75
C ASN A 166 34.78 27.18 2.82
N GLU A 167 33.54 26.74 2.67
CA GLU A 167 32.91 25.78 3.58
C GLU A 167 33.46 24.36 3.34
N LEU A 168 33.74 24.00 2.09
CA LEU A 168 34.43 22.75 1.76
C LEU A 168 35.84 22.74 2.35
N ALA A 169 36.60 23.83 2.16
CA ALA A 169 37.94 24.00 2.72
C ALA A 169 37.95 23.89 4.24
N ARG A 170 36.97 24.50 4.94
CA ARG A 170 36.80 24.37 6.39
C ARG A 170 36.56 22.92 6.83
N ARG A 171 35.73 22.18 6.12
CA ARG A 171 35.44 20.76 6.42
C ARG A 171 36.66 19.89 6.20
N VAL A 172 37.39 20.09 5.11
CA VAL A 172 38.63 19.38 4.81
C VAL A 172 39.70 19.69 5.88
N ALA A 173 39.90 20.97 6.21
CA ALA A 173 40.84 21.38 7.26
C ALA A 173 40.48 20.80 8.63
N PHE A 174 39.19 20.78 8.98
CA PHE A 174 38.70 20.17 10.21
C PHE A 174 38.98 18.66 10.25
N MET A 175 38.72 17.93 9.15
CA MET A 175 39.00 16.50 9.06
C MET A 175 40.49 16.20 9.17
N LEU A 176 41.36 16.97 8.51
CA LEU A 176 42.81 16.83 8.59
C LEU A 176 43.33 17.11 10.00
N THR A 177 42.82 18.17 10.64
CA THR A 177 43.19 18.51 12.03
C THR A 177 42.75 17.41 13.01
N LYS A 178 41.57 16.81 12.79
CA LYS A 178 41.08 15.70 13.60
C LYS A 178 41.97 14.45 13.41
N ALA A 179 42.36 14.15 12.18
CA ALA A 179 43.26 13.04 11.86
C ALA A 179 44.66 13.21 12.47
N ALA A 180 45.23 14.42 12.39
CA ALA A 180 46.51 14.75 13.03
C ALA A 180 46.43 14.61 14.56
N LYS A 181 45.39 15.15 15.20
CA LYS A 181 45.18 15.02 16.65
C LYS A 181 44.86 13.60 17.14
N SER A 182 44.36 12.73 16.26
CA SER A 182 44.21 11.30 16.57
C SER A 182 45.52 10.53 16.42
N SER A 183 46.39 10.97 15.49
CA SER A 183 47.74 10.43 15.32
C SER A 183 48.69 10.82 16.46
N GLU A 184 48.51 11.99 17.09
CA GLU A 184 49.29 12.44 18.25
C GLU A 184 48.84 11.81 19.58
N ARG A 185 47.70 11.13 19.58
CA ARG A 185 47.12 10.44 20.76
C ARG A 185 47.24 8.91 20.70
N SER A 186 47.93 8.38 19.69
CA SER A 186 48.36 6.98 19.59
C SER A 186 49.86 6.89 19.85
#